data_AF-A0A7V3BIQ6-F1
#
_entry.id   AF-A0A7V3BIQ6-F1
#
_cell.length_a   1.000
_cell.length_b   1.000
_cell.length_c   1.000
_cell.angle_alpha   90.00
_cell.angle_beta   90.00
_cell.angle_gamma   90.00
#
_symmetry.space_group_name_H-M   'P 1'
#
loop_
_entity.id
_entity.type
_entity.pdbx_description
1 polymer ?
#
loop_
_entity_poly.entity_id
_entity_poly.type
_entity_poly.pdbx_seq_one_letter_code
_entity_poly.pdbx_strand_id
1 'polypeptide(L)' 'MDVLRGHEGEGSAAYFAVFGHLIKQDLSFPGRVRRPPTDPANALLSFGYTLLYNDLHSACNVVGFDAYVGYLHADR' A
#
# COMPACT_ATOMS: atom_id res chain seq x y z
N MET A 1 1.84 -16.81 10.41
CA MET A 1 1.77 -15.68 9.45
C MET A 1 1.77 -14.31 10.13
N ASP A 2 1.32 -14.19 11.37
CA ASP A 2 1.25 -12.88 12.06
C ASP A 2 2.61 -12.24 12.28
N VAL A 3 3.66 -13.04 12.56
CA VAL A 3 5.04 -12.54 12.67
C VAL A 3 5.53 -11.92 11.35
N LEU A 4 5.24 -12.55 10.21
CA LEU A 4 5.61 -12.02 8.89
C LEU A 4 4.88 -10.71 8.58
N ARG A 5 3.58 -10.63 8.90
CA ARG A 5 2.80 -9.39 8.78
C ARG A 5 3.31 -8.29 9.74
N GLY A 6 3.83 -8.68 10.90
CA GLY A 6 4.51 -7.78 11.82
C GLY A 6 5.74 -7.12 11.19
N HIS A 7 6.63 -7.93 10.59
CA HIS A 7 7.81 -7.42 9.89
C HIS A 7 7.46 -6.56 8.67
N GLU A 8 6.41 -6.90 7.92
CA GLU A 8 5.88 -6.05 6.84
C GLU A 8 5.45 -4.68 7.37
N GLY A 9 4.76 -4.64 8.51
CA GLY A 9 4.34 -3.41 9.18
C GLY A 9 5.52 -2.55 9.63
N GLU A 10 6.52 -3.16 10.28
CA GLU A 10 7.75 -2.49 10.69
C GLU A 10 8.52 -1.91 9.50
N GLY A 11 8.69 -2.71 8.44
CA GLY A 11 9.33 -2.26 7.20
C GLY A 11 8.58 -1.11 6.53
N SER A 12 7.25 -1.19 6.49
CA SER A 12 6.40 -0.10 5.97
C SER A 12 6.56 1.18 6.78
N ALA A 13 6.60 1.08 8.12
CA ALA A 13 6.79 2.23 8.99
C ALA A 13 8.16 2.89 8.77
N ALA A 14 9.23 2.08 8.69
CA ALA A 14 10.58 2.56 8.42
C ALA A 14 10.68 3.24 7.04
N TYR A 15 10.08 2.65 6.01
CA TYR A 15 10.07 3.23 4.65
C TYR A 15 9.34 4.58 4.61
N PHE A 16 8.12 4.66 5.16
CA PHE A 16 7.35 5.91 5.11
C PHE A 16 7.89 6.99 6.05
N ALA A 17 8.67 6.65 7.07
CA ALA A 17 9.38 7.62 7.90
C ALA A 17 10.40 8.45 7.09
N VAL A 18 10.95 7.89 6.01
CA VAL A 18 11.95 8.58 5.17
C VAL A 18 11.42 8.98 3.79
N PHE A 19 10.28 8.43 3.35
CA PHE A 19 9.71 8.67 2.02
C PHE A 19 9.53 10.15 1.67
N GLY A 20 9.15 10.98 2.65
CA GLY A 20 8.97 12.42 2.45
C GLY A 20 10.23 13.12 1.92
N HIS A 21 11.43 12.64 2.29
CA HIS A 21 12.71 13.20 1.81
C HIS A 21 12.94 12.96 0.31
N LEU A 22 12.20 12.03 -0.31
CA LEU A 22 12.31 11.72 -1.73
C LEU A 22 11.42 12.64 -2.59
N ILE A 23 10.47 13.34 -1.98
CA ILE A 23 9.55 14.24 -2.66
C ILE A 23 10.29 15.56 -2.91
N LYS A 24 10.50 15.88 -4.19
CA LYS A 24 11.23 17.09 -4.63
C LYS A 24 10.33 18.31 -4.81
N GLN A 25 9.02 18.08 -4.89
CA GLN A 25 7.99 19.10 -5.00
C GLN A 25 7.60 19.61 -3.61
N ASP A 26 6.96 20.78 -3.56
CA ASP A 26 6.40 21.33 -2.32
C ASP A 26 5.11 20.59 -1.92
N LEU A 27 5.30 19.34 -1.48
CA LEU A 27 4.26 18.40 -1.09
C LEU A 27 4.58 17.88 0.30
N SER A 28 3.85 18.38 1.30
CA SER A 28 4.00 17.92 2.67
C SER A 28 3.63 16.44 2.79
N PHE A 29 4.51 15.66 3.42
CA PHE A 29 4.29 14.24 3.72
C PHE A 29 4.74 13.94 5.15
N PRO A 30 3.89 14.17 6.16
CA PRO A 30 4.21 13.91 7.56
C PRO A 30 4.26 12.41 7.90
N GLY A 31 3.72 11.56 7.03
CA GLY A 31 3.66 10.12 7.18
C GLY A 31 2.51 9.51 6.39
N ARG A 32 2.44 8.18 6.32
CA ARG A 32 1.38 7.49 5.58
C ARG A 32 0.07 7.48 6.36
N VAL A 33 -0.93 8.21 5.88
CA VAL A 33 -2.32 8.20 6.39
C VAL A 33 -3.25 7.67 5.30
N ARG A 34 -3.88 6.52 5.56
CA ARG A 34 -4.67 5.80 4.54
C ARG A 34 -6.14 6.22 4.51
N ARG A 35 -6.78 6.43 5.68
CA ARG A 35 -8.23 6.66 5.79
C ARG A 35 -8.59 7.60 6.96
N PRO A 36 -9.14 8.80 6.70
CA PRO A 36 -9.10 9.52 5.42
C PRO A 36 -7.68 10.05 5.12
N PRO A 37 -7.28 10.19 3.83
CA PRO A 37 -6.05 10.88 3.49
C PRO A 37 -6.15 12.36 3.90
N THR A 38 -5.15 12.87 4.59
CA THR A 38 -5.13 14.23 5.16
C THR A 38 -4.37 15.25 4.32
N ASP A 39 -3.65 14.79 3.30
CA ASP A 39 -2.80 15.61 2.45
C ASP A 39 -2.74 15.06 1.01
N PRO A 40 -2.30 15.87 0.04
CA PRO A 40 -2.29 15.47 -1.37
C PRO A 40 -1.38 14.27 -1.66
N ALA A 41 -0.24 14.13 -0.96
CA ALA A 41 0.66 13.00 -1.14
C ALA A 41 0.00 11.68 -0.74
N ASN A 42 -0.70 11.67 0.40
CA ASN A 42 -1.48 10.52 0.86
C ASN A 42 -2.68 10.23 -0.05
N ALA A 43 -3.32 11.25 -0.61
CA ALA A 43 -4.40 11.08 -1.59
C ALA A 43 -3.88 10.41 -2.88
N LEU A 44 -2.77 10.88 -3.42
CA LEU A 44 -2.12 10.31 -4.61
C LEU A 44 -1.69 8.86 -4.38
N LEU A 45 -1.04 8.57 -3.24
CA LEU A 45 -0.67 7.21 -2.89
C LEU A 45 -1.90 6.30 -2.79
N SER A 46 -2.95 6.73 -2.09
CA SER A 46 -4.17 5.94 -1.96
C SER A 46 -4.84 5.68 -3.31
N PHE A 47 -4.90 6.68 -4.17
CA PHE A 47 -5.42 6.52 -5.53
C PHE A 47 -4.57 5.55 -6.37
N GLY A 48 -3.23 5.70 -6.34
CA GLY A 48 -2.31 4.80 -7.02
C GLY A 48 -2.42 3.35 -6.54
N TYR A 49 -2.58 3.14 -5.22
CA TYR A 49 -2.83 1.81 -4.67
C TYR A 49 -4.16 1.22 -5.16
N THR A 50 -5.21 2.02 -5.33
CA THR A 50 -6.47 1.54 -5.92
C THR A 50 -6.32 1.11 -7.37
N LEU A 51 -5.59 1.90 -8.19
CA LEU A 51 -5.32 1.52 -9.58
C LEU A 51 -4.50 0.23 -9.65
N LEU A 52 -3.40 0.16 -8.90
CA LEU A 52 -2.54 -1.02 -8.84
C LEU A 52 -3.32 -2.26 -8.37
N TYR A 53 -4.17 -2.12 -7.36
CA TYR A 53 -5.02 -3.21 -6.89
C TYR A 53 -5.93 -3.72 -8.01
N ASN A 54 -6.59 -2.83 -8.75
CA ASN A 54 -7.47 -3.23 -9.85
C ASN A 54 -6.71 -3.94 -10.98
N ASP A 55 -5.51 -3.46 -11.32
CA ASP A 55 -4.66 -4.08 -12.35
C ASP A 55 -4.22 -5.49 -11.93
N LEU A 56 -3.73 -5.65 -10.70
CA LEU A 56 -3.32 -6.95 -10.16
C LEU A 56 -4.49 -7.92 -10.03
N HIS A 57 -5.64 -7.44 -9.54
CA HIS A 57 -6.86 -8.24 -9.46
C HIS A 57 -7.29 -8.74 -10.85
N SER A 58 -7.23 -7.88 -11.86
CA SER A 58 -7.54 -8.24 -13.25
C SER A 58 -6.53 -9.26 -13.80
N ALA A 59 -5.23 -9.07 -13.55
CA ALA A 59 -4.18 -10.00 -13.97
C ALA A 59 -4.35 -11.39 -13.35
N CYS A 60 -4.65 -11.48 -12.05
CA CYS A 60 -4.95 -12.75 -11.36
C CYS A 60 -6.13 -13.49 -12.00
N ASN A 61 -7.22 -12.78 -12.28
CA ASN A 61 -8.39 -13.39 -12.92
C ASN A 61 -8.09 -13.91 -14.32
N VAL A 62 -7.29 -13.19 -15.12
CA VAL A 62 -6.93 -13.60 -16.49
C VAL A 62 -6.15 -14.91 -16.52
N VAL A 63 -5.30 -15.17 -15.53
CA VAL A 63 -4.53 -16.42 -15.44
C VAL A 63 -5.28 -17.55 -14.72
N GLY A 64 -6.52 -17.31 -14.30
CA GLY A 64 -7.37 -18.30 -13.61
C GLY A 64 -7.10 -18.44 -12.12
N PHE A 65 -6.43 -17.48 -11.48
CA PHE A 65 -6.28 -17.45 -10.02
C PHE A 65 -7.51 -16.83 -9.36
N ASP A 66 -7.84 -17.35 -8.17
CA ASP A 66 -8.81 -16.72 -7.28
C ASP A 66 -8.13 -15.58 -6.51
N ALA A 67 -8.45 -14.34 -6.87
CA ALA A 67 -7.87 -13.15 -6.24
C ALA A 67 -8.24 -12.97 -4.76
N TYR A 68 -9.22 -13.73 -4.24
CA TYR A 68 -9.59 -13.73 -2.83
C TYR A 68 -8.72 -14.68 -1.98
N VAL A 69 -7.97 -15.59 -2.60
CA VAL A 69 -7.11 -16.54 -1.89
C VAL A 69 -5.68 -15.99 -1.80
N GLY A 70 -5.38 -15.28 -0.71
CA GLY A 70 -4.06 -14.76 -0.40
C GLY A 70 -3.27 -15.66 0.55
N TYR A 71 -1.94 -15.72 0.41
CA TYR A 71 -1.06 -16.44 1.34
C TYR A 71 -0.62 -15.58 2.53
N LEU A 72 -0.07 -14.38 2.26
CA LEU A 72 0.39 -13.46 3.31
C LEU A 72 -0.80 -12.77 4.00
N HIS A 73 -1.75 -12.31 3.18
CA HIS A 73 -2.99 -11.68 3.58
C HIS A 73 -4.16 -12.65 3.37
N ALA A 74 -4.10 -13.80 4.06
CA ALA A 74 -5.24 -14.71 4.11
C ALA A 74 -6.32 -14.13 5.04
N ASP A 75 -7.56 -14.08 4.57
CA ASP A 75 -8.70 -14.05 5.46
C ASP A 75 -8.72 -15.37 6.24
N ARG A 76 -9.08 -15.29 7.52
CA ARG A 76 -9.09 -16.46 8.40
C ARG A 76 -10.15 -17.46 7.99
#